data_AF-A0A967LPI3-F1
#
_entry.id   AF-A0A967LPI3-F1
#
_cell.length_a   1.000
_cell.length_b   1.000
_cell.length_c   1.000
_cell.angle_alpha   90.00
_cell.angle_beta   90.00
_cell.angle_gamma   90.00
#
_symmetry.space_group_name_H-M   'P 1'
#
loop_
_entity.id
_entity.type
_entity.pdbx_description
1 polymer ?
#
loop_
_entity_poly.entity_id
_entity_poly.type
_entity_poly.pdbx_seq_one_letter_code
_entity_poly.pdbx_strand_id
1 'polypeptide(L)'
;QIEPVGVVVPRHAEDIRRVVQIAVEAGVPVIPRGGGTGQAGQTIGRGLIVDTSKYLRAVESVDREAHTVTVQPGLVLDHLNAHLEPTGLYFPVDV
;
A
#
# COMPACT_ATOMS: atom_id res chain seq x y z
N GLN A 1 -3.04 -23.61 -1.50
CA GLN A 1 -3.37 -22.51 -0.56
C GLN A 1 -2.28 -22.45 0.48
N ILE A 2 -1.70 -21.27 0.73
CA ILE A 2 -0.66 -21.07 1.76
C ILE A 2 -1.29 -20.19 2.84
N GLU A 3 -1.34 -20.70 4.07
CA GLU A 3 -1.89 -19.96 5.22
C GLU A 3 -0.85 -18.96 5.73
N PRO A 4 -1.18 -17.67 5.88
CA PRO A 4 -0.29 -16.70 6.49
C PRO A 4 -0.16 -16.94 8.00
N VAL A 5 0.90 -16.40 8.59
CA VAL A 5 1.08 -16.40 10.06
C VAL A 5 0.03 -15.49 10.73
N GLY A 6 -0.37 -14.43 10.02
CA GLY A 6 -1.40 -13.50 10.43
C GLY A 6 -1.53 -12.36 9.43
N VAL A 7 -2.50 -11.49 9.66
CA VAL A 7 -2.73 -10.30 8.85
C VAL A 7 -2.84 -9.09 9.77
N VAL A 8 -2.11 -8.02 9.47
CA VAL A 8 -2.22 -6.73 10.14
C VAL A 8 -2.72 -5.69 9.15
N VAL A 9 -3.68 -4.88 9.59
CA VAL A 9 -4.26 -3.79 8.81
C VAL A 9 -3.89 -2.46 9.49
N PRO A 10 -2.69 -1.91 9.23
CA PRO A 10 -2.21 -0.68 9.86
C PRO A 10 -3.09 0.51 9.53
N ARG A 11 -3.28 1.41 10.51
CA ARG A 11 -4.02 2.67 10.33
C ARG A 11 -3.08 3.84 10.06
N HIS A 12 -1.85 3.78 10.55
CA HIS A 12 -0.86 4.85 10.50
C HIS A 12 0.51 4.29 10.08
N ALA A 13 1.38 5.14 9.55
CA ALA A 13 2.75 4.74 9.18
C ALA A 13 3.54 4.15 10.36
N GLU A 14 3.27 4.63 11.58
CA GLU A 14 3.90 4.12 12.79
C GLU A 14 3.47 2.67 13.12
N ASP A 15 2.25 2.26 12.74
CA ASP A 15 1.81 0.87 12.89
C ASP A 15 2.68 -0.05 12.02
N ILE A 16 3.04 0.38 10.81
CA ILE A 16 3.95 -0.37 9.92
C ILE A 16 5.34 -0.50 10.57
N ARG A 17 5.89 0.60 11.13
CA ARG A 17 7.20 0.55 11.81
C ARG A 17 7.21 -0.47 12.94
N ARG A 18 6.18 -0.46 13.80
CA ARG A 18 6.04 -1.41 14.91
C ARG A 18 5.91 -2.85 14.43
N VAL A 19 5.08 -3.08 13.40
CA VAL A 19 4.88 -4.41 12.83
C VAL A 19 6.17 -4.98 12.26
N VAL A 20 6.93 -4.18 11.50
CA VAL A 20 8.22 -4.61 10.96
C VAL A 20 9.21 -4.93 12.07
N GLN A 21 9.28 -4.10 13.11
CA GLN A 21 10.14 -4.36 14.26
C GLN A 21 9.79 -5.69 14.96
N ILE A 22 8.50 -5.90 15.28
CA ILE A 22 8.02 -7.13 15.91
C ILE A 22 8.30 -8.35 15.03
N ALA A 23 8.10 -8.24 13.71
CA ALA A 23 8.34 -9.32 12.78
C ALA A 23 9.83 -9.70 12.71
N VAL A 24 10.73 -8.72 12.75
CA VAL A 24 12.18 -8.94 12.82
C VAL A 24 12.55 -9.63 14.13
N GLU A 25 12.06 -9.13 15.28
CA GLU A 25 12.30 -9.73 16.59
C GLU A 25 11.79 -11.17 16.69
N ALA A 26 10.66 -11.47 16.03
CA ALA A 26 10.05 -12.79 16.00
C ALA A 26 10.62 -13.72 14.91
N GLY A 27 11.50 -13.24 14.03
CA GLY A 27 12.01 -14.01 12.88
C GLY A 27 10.92 -14.39 11.85
N VAL A 28 9.85 -13.58 11.75
CA VAL A 28 8.72 -13.83 10.85
C VAL A 28 8.87 -12.98 9.59
N PRO A 29 8.79 -13.56 8.37
CA PRO A 29 8.80 -12.80 7.13
C PRO A 29 7.61 -11.84 7.03
N VAL A 30 7.84 -10.63 6.52
CA VAL A 30 6.78 -9.66 6.21
C VAL A 30 6.42 -9.75 4.74
N ILE A 31 5.11 -9.79 4.46
CA ILE A 31 4.56 -9.82 3.10
C ILE A 31 3.70 -8.56 2.91
N PRO A 32 4.15 -7.55 2.14
CA PRO A 32 3.34 -6.36 1.87
C PRO A 32 2.18 -6.70 0.95
N ARG A 33 1.01 -6.10 1.21
CA ARG A 33 -0.20 -6.30 0.41
C ARG A 33 -0.98 -5.00 0.22
N GLY A 34 -1.18 -4.63 -1.05
CA GLY A 34 -2.14 -3.59 -1.46
C GLY A 34 -3.42 -4.23 -2.00
N GLY A 35 -3.82 -3.88 -3.23
CA GLY A 35 -5.03 -4.42 -3.87
C GLY A 35 -5.02 -5.94 -4.18
N GLY A 36 -3.89 -6.62 -4.01
CA GLY A 36 -3.80 -8.08 -4.16
C GLY A 36 -3.83 -8.59 -5.62
N THR A 37 -3.70 -7.71 -6.61
CA THR A 37 -3.88 -8.01 -8.05
C THR A 37 -2.64 -8.60 -8.74
N GLY A 38 -1.50 -8.70 -8.04
CA GLY A 38 -0.26 -9.26 -8.58
C GLY A 38 -0.40 -10.73 -8.98
N GLN A 39 0.05 -11.08 -10.18
CA GLN A 39 -0.15 -12.42 -10.77
C GLN A 39 0.94 -13.44 -10.41
N ALA A 40 2.09 -12.99 -9.90
CA ALA A 40 3.25 -13.83 -9.63
C ALA A 40 3.32 -14.35 -8.17
N GLY A 41 2.19 -14.39 -7.45
CA GLY A 41 2.13 -14.91 -6.08
C GLY A 41 2.78 -14.01 -5.01
N GLN A 42 3.11 -12.76 -5.33
CA GLN A 42 3.84 -11.83 -4.46
C GLN A 42 3.07 -11.43 -3.19
N THR A 43 1.75 -11.59 -3.19
CA THR A 43 0.84 -11.11 -2.13
C THR A 43 0.35 -12.22 -1.20
N ILE A 44 0.93 -13.42 -1.32
CA ILE A 44 0.57 -14.64 -0.58
C ILE A 44 1.83 -15.39 -0.14
N GLY A 45 1.80 -15.98 1.05
CA GLY A 45 2.94 -16.73 1.58
C GLY A 45 2.84 -16.98 3.08
N ARG A 46 3.75 -17.81 3.59
CA ARG A 46 3.81 -18.16 5.02
C ARG A 46 4.60 -17.09 5.79
N GLY A 47 3.98 -15.94 6.00
CA GLY A 47 4.53 -14.79 6.71
C GLY A 47 3.42 -13.90 7.28
N LEU A 48 3.81 -12.79 7.90
CA LEU A 48 2.89 -11.76 8.39
C LEU A 48 2.51 -10.84 7.23
N ILE A 49 1.23 -10.86 6.84
CA ILE A 49 0.72 -9.98 5.80
C ILE A 49 0.48 -8.59 6.39
N VAL A 50 1.00 -7.55 5.74
CA VAL A 50 0.75 -6.15 6.08
C VAL A 50 -0.10 -5.53 4.99
N ASP A 51 -1.38 -5.36 5.27
CA ASP A 51 -2.38 -4.91 4.31
C ASP A 51 -2.69 -3.41 4.46
N THR A 52 -2.24 -2.61 3.50
CA THR A 52 -2.41 -1.15 3.54
C THR A 52 -3.72 -0.67 2.89
N SER A 53 -4.50 -1.57 2.28
CA SER A 53 -5.65 -1.21 1.41
C SER A 53 -6.78 -0.48 2.13
N LYS A 54 -6.89 -0.61 3.47
CA LYS A 54 -8.05 -0.12 4.22
C LYS A 54 -7.93 1.29 4.77
N TYR A 55 -6.76 1.72 5.23
CA TYR A 55 -6.64 2.98 6.00
C TYR A 55 -5.60 3.94 5.43
N LEU A 56 -4.48 3.44 4.91
CA LEU A 56 -3.38 4.25 4.39
C LEU A 56 -3.60 4.58 2.91
N ARG A 57 -4.61 5.40 2.61
CA ARG A 57 -5.13 5.65 1.25
C ARG A 57 -5.40 7.13 0.97
N ALA A 58 -4.66 8.03 1.61
CA ALA A 58 -4.74 9.46 1.35
C ALA A 58 -3.80 9.91 0.21
N VAL A 59 -4.15 11.01 -0.45
CA VAL A 59 -3.21 11.85 -1.19
C VAL A 59 -2.63 12.85 -0.20
N GLU A 60 -1.30 12.92 -0.08
CA GLU A 60 -0.61 13.75 0.91
C GLU A 60 -0.22 15.12 0.34
N SER A 61 0.22 15.18 -0.93
CA SER A 61 0.55 16.44 -1.60
C SER A 61 0.50 16.30 -3.12
N VAL A 62 0.17 17.39 -3.84
CA VAL A 62 0.24 17.49 -5.31
C VAL A 62 1.10 18.69 -5.67
N ASP A 63 2.16 18.48 -6.44
CA ASP A 63 2.96 19.52 -7.05
C ASP A 63 2.71 19.55 -8.56
N ARG A 64 1.99 20.59 -9.00
CA ARG A 64 1.57 20.75 -10.39
C ARG A 64 2.68 21.25 -11.29
N GLU A 65 3.67 21.95 -10.76
CA GLU A 65 4.78 22.47 -11.56
C GLU A 65 5.81 21.36 -11.79
N ALA A 66 6.08 20.56 -10.76
CA ALA A 66 6.97 19.41 -10.85
C ALA A 66 6.32 18.15 -11.43
N HIS A 67 4.99 18.15 -11.63
CA HIS A 67 4.20 16.96 -12.01
C HIS A 67 4.44 15.76 -11.06
N THR A 68 4.43 16.01 -9.75
CA THR A 68 4.59 14.95 -8.74
C THR A 68 3.41 14.90 -7.76
N VAL A 69 3.12 13.71 -7.26
CA VAL A 69 2.09 13.49 -6.23
C VAL A 69 2.63 12.53 -5.17
N THR A 70 2.44 12.89 -3.90
CA THR A 70 2.77 12.03 -2.76
C THR A 70 1.48 11.38 -2.29
N VAL A 71 1.48 10.06 -2.16
CA VAL A 71 0.29 9.27 -1.77
C VAL A 71 0.65 8.20 -0.76
N GLN A 72 -0.35 7.77 0.00
CA GLN A 72 -0.22 6.62 0.87
C GLN A 72 -0.36 5.31 0.07
N PRO A 73 0.30 4.23 0.52
CA PRO A 73 0.52 3.02 -0.30
C PRO A 73 -0.73 2.19 -0.58
N GLY A 74 -1.84 2.44 0.12
CA GLY A 74 -3.12 1.77 -0.08
C GLY A 74 -4.07 2.51 -1.02
N LEU A 75 -3.67 3.64 -1.61
CA LEU A 75 -4.52 4.40 -2.53
C LEU A 75 -4.75 3.59 -3.83
N VAL A 76 -6.02 3.48 -4.23
CA VAL A 76 -6.41 2.88 -5.51
C VAL A 76 -6.12 3.86 -6.63
N LEU A 77 -5.58 3.37 -7.74
CA LEU A 77 -5.19 4.19 -8.90
C LEU A 77 -6.35 5.04 -9.45
N ASP A 78 -7.54 4.46 -9.60
CA ASP A 78 -8.72 5.20 -10.07
C ASP A 78 -9.09 6.36 -9.15
N HIS A 79 -8.92 6.18 -7.84
CA HIS A 79 -9.16 7.25 -6.87
C HIS A 79 -8.10 8.35 -6.96
N LEU A 80 -6.84 8.00 -7.27
CA LEU A 80 -5.81 9.00 -7.57
C LEU A 80 -6.17 9.80 -8.81
N ASN A 81 -6.54 9.13 -9.91
CA ASN A 81 -6.91 9.82 -11.15
C ASN A 81 -8.15 10.71 -10.98
N ALA A 82 -9.17 10.25 -10.25
CA ALA A 82 -10.33 11.07 -9.89
C ALA A 82 -9.94 12.30 -9.04
N HIS A 83 -8.95 12.17 -8.15
CA HIS A 83 -8.43 13.30 -7.36
C HIS A 83 -7.64 14.31 -8.22
N LEU A 84 -6.93 13.84 -9.25
CA LEU A 84 -6.10 14.68 -10.12
C LEU A 84 -6.90 15.35 -11.24
N GLU A 85 -8.07 14.84 -11.62
CA GLU A 85 -8.91 15.35 -12.71
C GLU A 85 -9.08 16.90 -12.69
N PRO A 86 -9.40 17.56 -11.56
CA PRO A 86 -9.59 19.01 -11.53
C PRO A 86 -8.31 19.82 -11.83
N THR A 87 -7.14 19.19 -11.72
CA THR A 87 -5.84 19.82 -11.97
C THR A 87 -5.41 19.75 -13.43
N GLY A 88 -6.12 18.95 -14.26
CA GLY A 88 -5.74 18.63 -15.63
C GLY A 88 -4.59 17.61 -15.73
N LEU A 89 -4.22 16.96 -14.63
CA LEU A 89 -3.20 15.93 -14.56
C LEU A 89 -3.83 14.54 -14.43
N TYR A 90 -3.08 13.51 -14.83
CA TYR A 90 -3.44 12.10 -14.64
C TYR A 90 -2.17 11.27 -14.43
N PHE A 91 -2.28 10.14 -13.72
CA PHE A 91 -1.20 9.17 -13.65
C PHE A 91 -1.26 8.29 -14.91
N PRO A 92 -0.21 8.23 -15.74
CA PRO A 92 -0.31 7.71 -17.11
C PRO A 92 -0.28 6.19 -17.23
N VAL A 93 -0.10 5.48 -16.11
CA VAL A 93 -0.25 4.02 -16.08
C VAL A 93 -1.74 3.74 -15.92
N ASP A 94 -2.28 2.92 -16.81
CA ASP A 94 -3.62 2.36 -16.73
C ASP A 94 -3.51 0.83 -16.68
N VAL A 95 -4.40 0.16 -15.95
CA VAL A 95 -4.32 -1.29 -15.64
C VAL A 95 -5.31 -2.11 -16.44
#